data_AF-A0A963RRQ1-F1
#
_entry.id   AF-A0A963RRQ1-F1
#
_cell.length_a   1.000
_cell.length_b   1.000
_cell.length_c   1.000
_cell.angle_alpha   90.00
_cell.angle_beta   90.00
_cell.angle_gamma   90.00
#
_symmetry.space_group_name_H-M   'P 1'
#
loop_
_entity.id
_entity.type
_entity.pdbx_description
1 polymer ?
#
loop_
_entity_poly.entity_id
_entity_poly.type
_entity_poly.pdbx_seq_one_letter_code
_entity_poly.pdbx_strand_id
1 'polypeptide(L)'
;WMAWQLVPDVGAWLAPETAVARAIALKLLLLLLTALIAAHARLRVIPRLSARTLPLMAWHVAAVTLLAVGFVATGVSFRFGGIG
;
A
#
# COMPACT_ATOMS: atom_id res chain seq x y z
N TRP A 1 -9.65 5.99 -12.37
CA TRP A 1 -10.79 6.11 -13.30
C TRP A 1 -11.92 5.15 -12.93
N MET A 2 -11.71 3.82 -12.84
CA MET A 2 -12.78 2.88 -12.42
C MET A 2 -13.40 3.16 -11.03
N ALA A 3 -12.60 3.55 -10.03
CA ALA A 3 -13.13 3.88 -8.71
C ALA A 3 -14.15 5.03 -8.74
N TRP A 4 -13.89 6.06 -9.54
CA TRP A 4 -14.80 7.19 -9.76
C TRP A 4 -16.10 6.81 -10.47
N GLN A 5 -16.11 5.73 -11.26
CA GLN A 5 -17.32 5.24 -11.92
C GLN A 5 -18.17 4.36 -11.00
N LEU A 6 -17.53 3.57 -10.13
CA LEU A 6 -18.20 2.65 -9.22
C LEU A 6 -18.65 3.31 -7.92
N VAL A 7 -17.88 4.28 -7.43
CA VAL A 7 -18.17 5.07 -6.23
C VAL A 7 -17.80 6.53 -6.55
N PRO A 8 -18.73 7.33 -7.08
CA PRO A 8 -18.44 8.71 -7.47
C PRO A 8 -18.19 9.65 -6.28
N ASP A 9 -18.67 9.29 -5.08
CA ASP A 9 -18.36 10.02 -3.86
C ASP A 9 -17.00 9.60 -3.29
N VAL A 10 -16.02 10.50 -3.33
CA VAL A 10 -14.67 10.29 -2.80
C VAL A 10 -14.69 10.10 -1.27
N GLY A 11 -15.63 10.73 -0.56
CA GLY A 11 -15.81 10.53 0.88
C GLY A 11 -16.19 9.09 1.20
N ALA A 12 -16.98 8.46 0.34
CA ALA A 12 -17.38 7.06 0.47
C ALA A 12 -16.26 6.07 0.16
N TRP A 13 -15.11 6.48 -0.39
CA TRP A 13 -13.98 5.57 -0.63
C TRP A 13 -13.30 5.12 0.66
N LEU A 14 -13.39 5.93 1.70
CA LEU A 14 -12.89 5.64 3.05
C LEU A 14 -13.99 5.12 3.97
N ALA A 15 -15.24 5.05 3.50
CA ALA A 15 -16.36 4.45 4.21
C ALA A 15 -16.52 2.98 3.76
N PRO A 16 -16.09 1.98 4.55
CA PRO A 16 -16.02 0.57 4.16
C PRO A 16 -17.39 -0.13 4.16
N GLU A 17 -18.43 0.54 3.68
CA GLU A 17 -19.82 0.09 3.62
C GLU A 17 -20.04 -0.97 2.52
N THR A 18 -19.23 -0.95 1.45
CA THR A 18 -19.31 -1.91 0.33
C THR A 18 -17.99 -2.65 0.13
N ALA A 19 -18.04 -3.85 -0.46
CA ALA A 19 -16.83 -4.63 -0.80
C ALA A 19 -15.88 -3.85 -1.73
N VAL A 20 -16.42 -3.04 -2.63
CA VAL A 20 -15.65 -2.15 -3.52
C VAL A 20 -14.96 -1.05 -2.72
N ALA A 21 -15.68 -0.36 -1.83
CA ALA A 21 -15.11 0.68 -0.98
C ALA A 21 -14.01 0.12 -0.05
N ARG A 22 -14.22 -1.08 0.54
CA ARG A 22 -13.19 -1.79 1.33
C ARG A 22 -11.92 -2.05 0.52
N ALA A 23 -12.05 -2.53 -0.70
CA ALA A 23 -10.90 -2.80 -1.56
C ALA A 23 -10.16 -1.51 -1.98
N ILE A 24 -10.89 -0.42 -2.20
CA ILE A 24 -10.30 0.90 -2.49
C ILE A 24 -9.54 1.40 -1.25
N ALA A 25 -10.16 1.40 -0.07
CA ALA A 25 -9.54 1.83 1.18
C ALA A 25 -8.27 1.03 1.49
N LEU A 26 -8.30 -0.30 1.32
CA LEU A 26 -7.14 -1.16 1.59
C LEU A 26 -5.98 -0.86 0.63
N LYS A 27 -6.26 -0.67 -0.67
CA LYS A 27 -5.24 -0.28 -1.65
C LYS A 27 -4.64 1.08 -1.34
N LEU A 28 -5.45 2.05 -0.95
CA LEU A 28 -4.97 3.39 -0.57
C LEU A 28 -4.11 3.34 0.70
N LEU A 29 -4.47 2.51 1.68
CA LEU A 29 -3.67 2.29 2.88
C LEU A 29 -2.32 1.65 2.53
N LEU A 30 -2.30 0.59 1.71
CA LEU A 30 -1.06 -0.05 1.27
C LEU A 30 -0.17 0.93 0.48
N LEU A 31 -0.76 1.78 -0.36
CA LEU A 31 -0.04 2.82 -1.10
C LEU A 31 0.62 3.82 -0.14
N LEU A 32 -0.14 4.29 0.84
CA LEU A 32 0.33 5.24 1.84
C LEU A 32 1.49 4.66 2.65
N LEU A 33 1.37 3.42 3.12
CA LEU A 33 2.44 2.72 3.84
C LEU A 33 3.69 2.59 2.97
N THR A 34 3.54 2.23 1.70
CA THR A 34 4.66 2.13 0.75
C THR A 34 5.35 3.48 0.59
N ALA A 35 4.58 4.57 0.40
CA ALA A 35 5.10 5.92 0.27
C ALA A 35 5.82 6.39 1.54
N LEU A 36 5.28 6.08 2.73
CA LEU A 36 5.91 6.43 4.01
C LEU A 36 7.25 5.71 4.20
N ILE A 37 7.32 4.41 3.90
CA ILE A 37 8.56 3.63 3.96
C ILE A 37 9.59 4.17 2.96
N ALA A 38 9.17 4.46 1.72
CA ALA A 38 10.02 5.03 0.70
C ALA A 38 10.54 6.43 1.09
N ALA A 39 9.67 7.28 1.64
CA ALA A 39 10.04 8.61 2.14
C ALA A 39 11.03 8.51 3.31
N HIS A 40 10.81 7.59 4.25
CA HIS A 40 11.73 7.35 5.35
C HIS A 40 13.12 6.91 4.85
N ALA A 41 13.15 5.93 3.94
CA ALA A 41 14.39 5.47 3.30
C ALA A 41 15.13 6.64 2.63
N ARG A 42 14.42 7.42 1.81
CA ARG A 42 15.00 8.53 1.04
C ARG A 42 15.49 9.69 1.91
N LEU A 43 14.73 10.06 2.95
CA LEU A 43 15.03 11.24 3.77
C LEU A 43 16.00 10.96 4.92
N ARG A 44 16.08 9.72 5.41
CA ARG A 44 16.96 9.39 6.56
C ARG A 44 18.11 8.47 6.21
N VAL A 45 17.89 7.49 5.34
CA VAL A 45 18.86 6.41 5.13
C VAL A 45 19.81 6.72 3.98
N ILE A 46 19.31 7.19 2.84
CA ILE A 46 20.14 7.60 1.69
C ILE A 46 21.16 8.71 2.06
N PRO A 47 20.80 9.79 2.79
CA PRO A 47 21.76 10.85 3.09
C PRO A 47 22.83 10.44 4.13
N ARG A 48 22.61 9.35 4.88
CA ARG A 48 23.51 8.84 5.92
C ARG A 48 23.94 7.40 5.65
N LEU A 49 23.99 7.03 4.37
CA LEU A 49 24.31 5.68 3.96
C LEU A 49 25.78 5.38 4.33
N SER A 50 25.97 4.40 5.20
CA SER A 50 27.26 3.89 5.64
C SER A 50 27.15 2.38 5.80
N ALA A 51 28.28 1.67 5.95
CA ALA A 51 28.25 0.22 6.18
C ALA A 51 27.35 -0.19 7.37
N ARG A 52 27.15 0.71 8.35
CA ARG A 52 26.29 0.50 9.52
C ARG A 52 24.79 0.60 9.22
N THR A 53 24.38 1.32 8.17
CA THR A 53 22.97 1.47 7.77
C THR A 53 22.55 0.51 6.65
N LEU A 54 23.45 -0.32 6.13
CA LEU A 54 23.17 -1.38 5.16
C LEU A 54 22.11 -2.40 5.65
N PRO A 55 22.18 -2.94 6.89
CA PRO A 55 21.15 -3.87 7.37
C PRO A 55 19.77 -3.22 7.46
N LEU A 56 19.72 -1.90 7.73
CA LEU A 56 18.49 -1.13 7.80
C LEU A 56 17.85 -0.95 6.42
N MET A 57 18.65 -0.85 5.34
CA MET A 57 18.12 -0.88 3.97
C MET A 57 17.57 -2.24 3.57
N ALA A 58 18.20 -3.34 3.99
CA ALA A 58 17.67 -4.69 3.75
C ALA A 58 16.27 -4.88 4.35
N TRP A 59 16.04 -4.37 5.56
CA TRP A 59 14.70 -4.35 6.18
C TRP A 59 13.69 -3.51 5.40
N HIS A 60 14.09 -2.36 4.86
CA HIS A 60 13.20 -1.54 4.02
C HIS A 60 12.78 -2.27 2.75
N VAL A 61 13.73 -2.93 2.06
CA VAL A 61 13.43 -3.72 0.86
C VAL A 61 12.45 -4.83 1.20
N ALA A 62 12.69 -5.59 2.26
CA ALA A 62 11.77 -6.63 2.72
C ALA A 62 10.37 -6.08 3.02
N ALA A 63 10.28 -4.92 3.68
CA ALA A 63 9.00 -4.29 3.99
C ALA A 63 8.24 -3.83 2.73
N VAL A 64 8.93 -3.23 1.75
CA VAL A 64 8.31 -2.83 0.47
C VAL A 64 7.86 -4.06 -0.32
N THR A 65 8.64 -5.14 -0.33
CA THR A 65 8.27 -6.40 -0.97
C THR A 65 7.01 -7.00 -0.33
N LEU A 66 6.91 -7.02 1.00
CA LEU A 66 5.71 -7.48 1.70
C LEU A 66 4.47 -6.64 1.36
N LEU A 67 4.62 -5.31 1.28
CA LEU A 67 3.53 -4.43 0.86
C LEU A 67 3.10 -4.68 -0.59
N ALA A 68 4.05 -4.93 -1.49
CA ALA A 68 3.76 -5.29 -2.88
C ALA A 68 2.98 -6.60 -2.98
N VAL A 69 3.35 -7.62 -2.19
CA VAL A 69 2.59 -8.88 -2.10
C VAL A 69 1.18 -8.62 -1.55
N GLY A 70 1.04 -7.74 -0.55
CA GLY A 70 -0.27 -7.31 -0.03
C GLY A 70 -1.15 -6.67 -1.12
N PHE A 71 -0.58 -5.84 -1.98
CA PHE A 71 -1.28 -5.26 -3.14
C PHE A 71 -1.80 -6.33 -4.10
N VAL A 72 -0.96 -7.32 -4.42
CA VAL A 72 -1.32 -8.44 -5.30
C VAL A 72 -2.43 -9.27 -4.66
N ALA A 73 -2.27 -9.66 -3.39
CA ALA A 73 -3.27 -10.43 -2.66
C ALA A 73 -4.62 -9.71 -2.63
N THR A 74 -4.62 -8.41 -2.31
CA THR A 74 -5.84 -7.59 -2.32
C THR A 74 -6.49 -7.52 -3.70
N GLY A 75 -5.68 -7.40 -4.75
CA GLY A 75 -6.16 -7.38 -6.13
C GLY A 75 -6.76 -8.71 -6.58
N VAL A 76 -6.13 -9.83 -6.21
CA VAL A 76 -6.58 -11.20 -6.49
C VAL A 76 -7.90 -11.47 -5.75
N SER A 77 -7.97 -11.19 -4.45
CA SER A 77 -9.20 -11.35 -3.66
C SER A 77 -10.37 -10.61 -4.30
N PHE A 78 -10.16 -9.37 -4.77
CA PHE A 78 -11.21 -8.61 -5.45
C PHE A 78 -11.64 -9.24 -6.79
N ARG A 79 -10.70 -9.77 -7.58
CA ARG A 79 -10.99 -10.39 -8.89
C ARG A 79 -11.79 -11.68 -8.78
N PHE A 80 -11.65 -12.41 -7.67
CA PHE A 80 -12.33 -13.70 -7.45
C PHE A 80 -13.52 -13.65 -6.47
N GLY A 81 -14.02 -12.46 -6.12
CA GLY A 81 -15.24 -12.31 -5.33
C GLY A 81 -15.05 -12.13 -3.81
N GLY A 82 -13.81 -12.01 -3.34
CA GLY A 82 -13.45 -11.75 -1.95
C GLY A 82 -13.16 -13.05 -1.17
N ILE A 83 -12.09 -13.04 -0.37
CA ILE A 83 -12.06 -13.85 0.84
C ILE A 83 -12.98 -13.12 1.83
N GLY A 84 -14.25 -13.51 1.84
CA GLY A 84 -15.32 -12.89 2.62
C GLY A 84 -16.64 -13.56 2.31
#